data_AF-A0AA95E7K1-F1
#
_entry.id   AF-A0AA95E7K1-F1
#
_cell.length_a   1.000
_cell.length_b   1.000
_cell.length_c   1.000
_cell.angle_alpha   90.00
_cell.angle_beta   90.00
_cell.angle_gamma   90.00
#
_symmetry.space_group_name_H-M   'P 1'
#
loop_
_entity.id
_entity.type
_entity.pdbx_description
1 polymer ?
#
loop_
_entity_poly.entity_id
_entity_poly.type
_entity_poly.pdbx_seq_one_letter_code
_entity_poly.pdbx_strand_id
1 'polypeptide(L)'
;MSTGHIKLWWSVKKQPDSFNIYHSLVPFSPTNLPVPVATGLDATAREFRHLDQEHQYDHYYRIASVKNGRLYVSKGILVRKKPVVSYKVSYVNLGA
;
A
#
# COMPACT_ATOMS: atom_id res chain seq x y z
N MET A 1 14.47 -12.15 16.35
CA MET A 1 13.40 -11.17 16.04
C MET A 1 12.50 -11.80 15.00
N SER A 2 11.20 -11.95 15.26
CA SER A 2 10.26 -12.47 14.26
C SER A 2 9.92 -11.37 13.25
N THR A 3 10.39 -11.50 12.02
CA THR A 3 9.97 -10.63 10.91
C THR A 3 8.54 -10.97 10.50
N GLY A 4 7.65 -9.97 10.54
CA GLY A 4 6.31 -10.08 9.98
C GLY A 4 6.30 -9.77 8.49
N HIS A 5 5.22 -10.13 7.80
CA HIS A 5 4.98 -9.68 6.43
C HIS A 5 3.56 -9.10 6.33
N ILE A 6 3.47 -7.88 5.82
CA ILE A 6 2.20 -7.25 5.44
C ILE A 6 2.02 -7.46 3.94
N LYS A 7 0.87 -8.04 3.55
CA LYS A 7 0.56 -8.31 2.14
C LYS A 7 -0.62 -7.46 1.68
N LEU A 8 -0.33 -6.47 0.85
CA LEU A 8 -1.35 -5.63 0.22
C LEU A 8 -1.84 -6.29 -1.05
N TRP A 9 -3.15 -6.24 -1.30
CA TRP A 9 -3.76 -6.71 -2.54
C TRP A 9 -4.71 -5.64 -3.08
N TRP A 10 -4.81 -5.51 -4.39
CA TRP A 10 -5.69 -4.51 -4.97
C TRP A 10 -6.25 -4.94 -6.31
N SER A 11 -7.34 -4.29 -6.69
CA SER A 11 -7.92 -4.34 -8.02
C SER A 11 -7.97 -2.93 -8.60
N VAL A 12 -8.01 -2.84 -9.92
CA VAL A 12 -8.13 -1.57 -10.63
C VAL A 12 -9.11 -1.76 -11.78
N LYS A 13 -10.00 -0.78 -11.99
CA LYS A 13 -11.02 -0.85 -13.05
C LYS A 13 -10.46 -0.60 -14.44
N LYS A 14 -9.45 0.26 -14.56
CA LYS A 14 -8.78 0.61 -15.82
C LYS A 14 -7.31 0.26 -15.71
N GLN A 15 -6.68 -0.14 -16.82
CA GLN A 15 -5.27 -0.51 -16.81
C GLN A 15 -4.37 0.73 -16.61
N PRO A 16 -3.63 0.82 -15.49
CA PRO A 16 -2.67 1.89 -15.27
C PRO A 16 -1.37 1.61 -16.02
N ASP A 17 -0.42 2.54 -15.96
CA ASP A 17 0.94 2.34 -16.47
C ASP A 17 1.84 1.72 -15.38
N SER A 18 1.59 2.08 -14.12
CA SER A 18 2.27 1.51 -12.97
C SER A 18 1.52 1.73 -11.66
N PHE A 19 2.05 1.18 -10.55
CA PHE A 19 1.62 1.50 -9.20
C PHE A 19 2.75 2.00 -8.31
N ASN A 20 2.38 2.84 -7.35
CA ASN A 20 3.21 3.27 -6.24
C ASN A 20 2.56 2.87 -4.91
N ILE A 21 3.38 2.49 -3.94
CA ILE A 21 2.95 2.12 -2.58
C ILE A 21 3.52 3.14 -1.60
N TYR A 22 2.64 3.66 -0.74
CA TYR A 22 2.97 4.63 0.30
C TYR A 22 2.72 3.98 1.65
N HIS A 23 3.61 4.24 2.60
CA HIS A 23 3.55 3.68 3.95
C HIS A 23 4.00 4.72 4.97
N SER A 24 3.38 4.68 6.15
CA SER A 24 3.83 5.41 7.33
C SER A 24 3.30 4.73 8.60
N LEU A 25 3.96 4.98 9.72
CA LEU A 25 3.44 4.63 11.06
C LEU A 25 2.44 5.65 11.60
N VAL A 26 2.27 6.79 10.94
CA VAL A 26 1.26 7.81 11.28
C VAL A 26 0.23 7.97 10.16
N PRO A 27 -1.01 8.37 10.47
CA PRO A 27 -2.02 8.65 9.44
C PRO A 27 -1.55 9.73 8.45
N PHE A 28 -1.82 9.53 7.16
CA PHE A 28 -1.52 10.54 6.12
C PHE A 28 -2.65 10.70 5.09
N SER A 29 -2.69 11.89 4.48
CA SER A 29 -3.70 12.31 3.50
C SER A 29 -3.24 12.02 2.06
N PRO A 30 -4.14 11.91 1.07
CA PRO A 30 -3.76 11.71 -0.32
C PRO A 30 -3.09 12.95 -0.95
N THR A 31 -3.20 14.12 -0.31
CA THR A 31 -2.57 15.39 -0.74
C THR A 31 -1.22 15.65 -0.08
N ASN A 32 -0.85 14.85 0.92
CA ASN A 32 0.44 14.93 1.61
C ASN A 32 1.00 13.52 1.79
N LEU A 33 1.45 12.93 0.68
CA LEU A 33 1.98 11.57 0.65
C LEU A 33 3.45 11.56 1.13
N PRO A 34 3.86 10.55 1.92
CA PRO A 34 5.27 10.34 2.19
C PRO A 34 6.02 9.89 0.91
N VAL A 35 7.33 9.73 1.00
CA VAL A 35 8.10 9.07 -0.06
C VAL A 35 7.56 7.64 -0.25
N PRO A 36 7.32 7.19 -1.49
CA PRO A 36 6.82 5.84 -1.74
C PRO A 36 7.85 4.78 -1.31
N VAL A 37 7.38 3.72 -0.68
CA VAL A 37 8.20 2.53 -0.35
C VAL A 37 8.39 1.60 -1.54
N ALA A 38 7.56 1.75 -2.57
CA ALA A 38 7.73 1.11 -3.87
C ALA A 38 7.15 2.01 -4.97
N THR A 39 7.84 2.09 -6.11
CA THR A 39 7.44 2.93 -7.24
C THR A 39 7.60 2.15 -8.54
N GLY A 40 6.79 2.49 -9.56
CA GLY A 40 6.92 1.88 -10.88
C GLY A 40 6.60 0.38 -10.89
N LEU A 41 5.77 -0.10 -9.95
CA LEU A 41 5.33 -1.48 -9.97
C LEU A 41 4.52 -1.74 -11.24
N ASP A 42 4.69 -2.93 -11.81
CA ASP A 42 4.06 -3.32 -13.08
C ASP A 42 2.55 -3.06 -13.10
N ALA A 43 2.01 -2.63 -14.25
CA ALA A 43 0.59 -2.37 -14.47
C ALA A 43 -0.34 -3.56 -14.15
N THR A 44 0.19 -4.78 -14.23
CA THR A 44 -0.51 -6.03 -13.92
C THR A 44 -0.35 -6.46 -12.46
N ALA A 45 0.49 -5.80 -11.66
CA ALA A 45 0.68 -6.13 -10.25
C ALA A 45 -0.64 -6.02 -9.47
N ARG A 46 -0.93 -7.04 -8.66
CA ARG A 46 -2.11 -7.10 -7.76
C ARG A 46 -1.75 -7.40 -6.32
N GLU A 47 -0.45 -7.56 -6.03
CA GLU A 47 0.05 -7.76 -4.69
C GLU A 47 1.36 -7.02 -4.44
N PHE A 48 1.58 -6.64 -3.18
CA PHE A 48 2.85 -6.13 -2.68
C PHE A 48 3.11 -6.72 -1.30
N ARG A 49 4.36 -7.13 -1.04
CA ARG A 49 4.79 -7.67 0.26
C ARG A 49 5.74 -6.67 0.90
N HIS A 50 5.34 -6.16 2.06
CA HIS A 50 6.16 -5.29 2.90
C HIS A 50 6.74 -6.13 4.04
N LEU A 51 8.06 -6.10 4.21
CA LEU A 51 8.73 -6.71 5.35
C LEU A 51 8.46 -5.86 6.59
N ASP A 52 7.72 -6.40 7.55
CA ASP A 52 7.32 -5.69 8.75
C ASP A 52 8.35 -5.90 9.86
N GLN A 53 9.17 -4.86 10.07
CA GLN A 53 10.15 -4.76 11.16
C GLN A 53 9.57 -4.02 12.38
N GLU A 54 8.37 -3.45 12.26
CA GLU A 54 7.77 -2.47 13.18
C GLU A 54 6.40 -2.95 13.70
N HIS A 55 6.19 -4.26 13.76
CA HIS A 55 4.92 -4.96 14.07
C HIS A 55 4.19 -4.49 15.35
N GLN A 56 4.89 -3.82 16.27
CA GLN A 56 4.31 -3.18 17.45
C GLN A 56 3.50 -1.90 17.16
N TYR A 57 3.57 -1.36 15.94
CA TYR A 57 2.91 -0.13 15.52
C TYR A 57 1.77 -0.37 14.52
N ASP A 58 0.86 0.60 14.45
CA ASP A 58 -0.15 0.61 13.39
C ASP A 58 0.54 1.11 12.10
N HIS A 59 0.25 0.45 10.97
CA HIS A 59 0.77 0.82 9.66
C HIS A 59 -0.35 1.38 8.81
N TYR A 60 -0.10 2.54 8.22
CA TYR A 60 -0.99 3.22 7.30
C TYR A 60 -0.44 3.05 5.89
N TYR A 61 -1.28 2.62 4.95
CA TYR A 61 -0.89 2.46 3.57
C TYR A 61 -1.83 3.21 2.62
N ARG A 62 -1.30 3.61 1.48
CA ARG A 62 -2.06 3.97 0.28
C ARG A 62 -1.39 3.37 -0.94
N ILE A 63 -2.19 3.05 -1.94
CA ILE A 63 -1.75 2.55 -3.24
C ILE A 63 -2.18 3.61 -4.24
N ALA A 64 -1.26 4.07 -5.09
CA ALA A 64 -1.61 4.92 -6.22
C ALA A 64 -1.43 4.16 -7.52
N SER A 65 -2.42 4.20 -8.39
CA SER A 65 -2.22 3.88 -9.80
C SER A 65 -1.73 5.12 -10.54
N VAL A 66 -0.75 4.95 -11.42
CA VAL A 66 -0.23 6.02 -12.29
C VAL A 66 -0.76 5.80 -13.69
N LYS A 67 -1.36 6.82 -14.30
CA LYS A 67 -1.77 6.79 -15.71
C LYS A 67 -1.45 8.12 -16.38
N ASN A 68 -0.69 8.10 -17.48
CA ASN A 68 -0.27 9.28 -18.22
C ASN A 68 0.36 10.35 -17.31
N GLY A 69 1.22 9.91 -16.38
CA GLY A 69 1.87 10.78 -15.39
C GLY A 69 0.97 11.29 -14.26
N ARG A 70 -0.33 10.96 -14.25
CA ARG A 70 -1.27 11.34 -13.19
C ARG A 70 -1.39 10.25 -12.14
N LEU A 71 -1.37 10.64 -10.87
CA LEU A 71 -1.57 9.76 -9.73
C LEU A 71 -3.05 9.69 -9.33
N TYR A 72 -3.56 8.49 -9.15
CA TYR A 72 -4.89 8.19 -8.62
C TYR A 72 -4.73 7.40 -7.33
N VAL A 73 -4.87 8.10 -6.21
CA VAL A 73 -4.52 7.59 -4.88
C VAL A 73 -5.72 6.90 -4.22
N SER A 74 -5.51 5.73 -3.63
CA SER A 74 -6.53 5.00 -2.89
C SER A 74 -7.02 5.74 -1.63
N LYS A 75 -8.14 5.24 -1.08
CA LYS A 75 -8.45 5.41 0.34
C LYS A 75 -7.33 4.84 1.23
N GLY A 76 -7.24 5.32 2.46
CA GLY A 76 -6.26 4.84 3.43
C GLY A 76 -6.56 3.41 3.87
N ILE A 77 -5.51 2.61 4.01
CA ILE A 77 -5.55 1.24 4.51
C ILE A 77 -4.89 1.25 5.90
N LEU A 78 -5.60 0.82 6.93
CA LEU A 78 -5.05 0.67 8.28
C LEU A 78 -4.76 -0.81 8.58
N VAL A 79 -3.48 -1.13 8.70
CA VAL A 79 -2.99 -2.38 9.27
C VAL A 79 -2.73 -2.12 10.75
N ARG A 80 -3.55 -2.69 11.65
CA ARG A 80 -3.37 -2.49 13.09
C ARG A 80 -2.26 -3.38 13.60
N LYS A 81 -1.48 -2.89 14.55
CA LYS A 81 -0.48 -3.67 15.30
C LYS A 81 -1.06 -4.98 15.80
N LYS A 82 -0.26 -6.03 15.77
CA LYS A 82 -0.61 -7.33 16.35
C LYS A 82 0.59 -7.95 17.06
N PRO A 83 0.36 -8.72 18.13
CA PRO A 83 1.44 -9.27 18.94
C PRO A 83 2.29 -10.34 18.23
N VAL A 84 1.83 -11.01 17.16
CA VAL A 84 2.62 -12.00 16.38
C VAL A 84 2.14 -12.08 14.91
N VAL A 85 3.11 -12.36 14.01
CA VAL A 85 3.04 -12.54 12.53
C VAL A 85 1.66 -13.01 12.05
N SER A 86 0.89 -12.09 11.50
CA SER A 86 -0.39 -12.41 10.88
C SER A 86 -0.47 -11.73 9.52
N TYR A 87 -0.69 -12.55 8.49
CA TYR A 87 -0.95 -12.08 7.13
C TYR A 87 -2.18 -11.17 7.15
N LYS A 88 -1.99 -9.88 6.88
CA LYS A 88 -3.11 -8.95 6.75
C LYS A 88 -3.32 -8.60 5.30
N VAL A 89 -4.37 -9.17 4.72
CA VAL A 89 -4.89 -8.83 3.40
C VAL A 89 -5.75 -7.60 3.55
N SER A 90 -5.47 -6.54 2.79
CA SER A 90 -6.35 -5.38 2.66
C SER A 90 -6.62 -5.17 1.19
N TYR A 91 -7.90 -5.03 0.83
CA TYR A 91 -8.37 -4.90 -0.54
C TYR A 91 -8.74 -3.45 -0.85
N VAL A 92 -8.32 -2.96 -2.01
CA VAL A 92 -8.65 -1.62 -2.48
C VAL A 92 -9.18 -1.69 -3.91
N ASN A 93 -10.30 -1.02 -4.15
CA ASN A 93 -10.79 -0.68 -5.48
C ASN A 93 -10.23 0.68 -5.89
N LEU A 94 -9.38 0.71 -6.91
CA LEU A 94 -8.90 1.96 -7.51
C LEU A 94 -9.81 2.38 -8.67
N GLY A 95 -10.38 3.59 -8.56
CA GLY A 95 -11.12 4.25 -9.62
C GLY A 95 -10.18 5.20 -10.36
N ALA A 96 -9.71 4.77 -11.52
CA ALA A 96 -9.22 5.67 -12.56
C ALA A 96 -10.37 6.04 -13.50
#